data_AF-A0AAE9Y6A2-F1
#
_entry.id   AF-A0AAE9Y6A2-F1
#
_cell.length_a   1.000
_cell.length_b   1.000
_cell.length_c   1.000
_cell.angle_alpha   90.00
_cell.angle_beta   90.00
_cell.angle_gamma   90.00
#
_symmetry.space_group_name_H-M   'P 1'
#
loop_
_entity.id
_entity.type
_entity.pdbx_description
1 polymer ?
#
loop_
_entity_poly.entity_id
_entity_poly.type
_entity_poly.pdbx_seq_one_letter_code
_entity_poly.pdbx_strand_id
1 'polypeptide(L)' 'MAMTERSRSILFQRLSSLTHDDEAVGEMMSYFPARDVEEPATKEFVRAEIHAATTRFIVWTISTNTAILGLFVALTRGG' A
#
# COMPACT_ATOMS: atom_id res chain seq x y z
N MET A 1 -2.25 4.83 7.16
CA MET A 1 -2.77 5.65 6.05
C MET A 1 -3.87 6.50 6.66
N ALA A 2 -3.75 7.83 6.64
CA ALA A 2 -4.71 8.67 7.35
C ALA A 2 -5.50 9.51 6.35
N MET A 3 -6.80 9.60 6.63
CA MET A 3 -7.80 10.12 5.72
C MET A 3 -8.14 11.57 6.06
N THR A 4 -8.57 12.29 5.03
CA THR A 4 -8.99 13.69 5.11
C THR A 4 -10.38 13.79 5.70
N GLU A 5 -10.71 14.89 6.38
CA GLU A 5 -12.04 15.08 6.99
C GLU A 5 -13.18 15.05 5.95
N ARG A 6 -12.89 15.52 4.73
CA ARG A 6 -13.84 15.47 3.61
C ARG A 6 -14.10 14.05 3.15
N SER A 7 -13.05 13.25 2.95
CA SER A 7 -13.21 11.84 2.57
C SER A 7 -13.85 11.04 3.69
N ARG A 8 -13.55 11.37 4.96
CA ARG A 8 -14.15 10.74 6.15
C ARG A 8 -15.65 11.00 6.22
N SER A 9 -16.09 12.25 6.03
CA SER A 9 -17.53 12.58 6.05
C SER A 9 -18.30 11.94 4.88
N ILE A 10 -17.72 11.92 3.67
CA ILE A 10 -18.34 11.27 2.50
C ILE A 10 -18.46 9.76 2.73
N LEU A 11 -17.41 9.11 3.22
CA LEU A 11 -17.44 7.67 3.49
C LEU A 11 -18.41 7.33 4.61
N PHE A 12 -18.42 8.09 5.70
CA PHE A 12 -19.37 7.88 6.79
C PHE A 12 -20.81 7.94 6.27
N GLN A 13 -21.16 8.96 5.48
CA GLN A 13 -22.49 9.12 4.91
C GLN A 13 -22.87 7.98 3.94
N ARG A 14 -21.94 7.55 3.09
CA ARG A 14 -22.18 6.47 2.12
C ARG A 14 -22.29 5.11 2.80
N LEU A 15 -21.42 4.82 3.75
CA LEU A 15 -21.41 3.56 4.48
C LEU A 15 -22.64 3.46 5.38
N SER A 16 -22.95 4.50 6.16
CA SER A 16 -24.20 4.62 6.92
C SER A 16 -25.42 4.33 6.05
N SER A 17 -25.51 4.91 4.84
CA SER A 17 -26.63 4.67 3.93
C SER A 17 -26.73 3.23 3.39
N LEU A 18 -25.61 2.49 3.36
CA LEU A 18 -25.57 1.12 2.86
C LEU A 18 -25.86 0.11 3.97
N THR A 19 -25.23 0.26 5.13
CA THR A 19 -25.40 -0.67 6.27
C THR A 19 -26.59 -0.36 7.14
N HIS A 20 -27.17 0.86 7.07
CA HIS A 20 -28.23 1.33 7.98
C HIS A 20 -27.85 1.20 9.47
N ASP A 21 -26.55 1.24 9.75
CA ASP A 21 -25.97 1.08 11.08
C ASP A 21 -24.85 2.11 11.24
N ASP A 22 -25.21 3.23 11.87
CA ASP A 22 -24.32 4.37 12.07
C ASP A 22 -23.27 4.09 13.16
N GLU A 23 -23.59 3.18 14.09
CA GLU A 23 -22.72 2.83 15.22
C GLU A 23 -21.56 1.96 14.75
N ALA A 24 -21.84 0.90 13.99
CA ALA A 24 -20.81 0.05 13.39
C ALA A 24 -19.92 0.82 12.40
N VAL A 25 -20.50 1.76 11.65
CA VAL A 25 -19.72 2.62 10.74
C VAL A 25 -18.86 3.61 11.53
N GLY A 26 -19.36 4.17 12.62
CA GLY A 26 -18.59 5.04 13.52
C GLY A 26 -17.40 4.31 14.15
N GLU A 27 -17.61 3.10 14.66
CA GLU A 27 -16.55 2.25 15.19
C GLU A 27 -15.52 1.91 14.10
N MET A 28 -15.97 1.52 12.90
CA MET A 28 -15.10 1.25 11.76
C MET A 28 -14.27 2.48 11.37
N MET A 29 -14.84 3.69 11.42
CA MET A 29 -14.14 4.94 11.12
C MET A 29 -13.12 5.32 12.20
N SER A 30 -13.27 4.86 13.45
CA SER A 30 -12.30 5.12 14.53
C SER A 30 -10.94 4.45 14.29
N TYR A 31 -10.90 3.34 13.53
CA TYR A 31 -9.67 2.68 13.13
C TYR A 31 -8.88 3.44 12.05
N PHE A 32 -9.49 4.44 11.42
CA PHE A 32 -8.82 5.28 10.42
C PHE A 32 -8.35 6.59 11.09
N PRO A 33 -7.03 6.77 11.29
CA PRO A 33 -6.52 8.00 11.87
C PRO A 33 -6.92 9.21 11.01
N ALA A 34 -7.52 10.22 11.64
CA ALA A 34 -7.82 11.49 10.99
C ALA A 34 -6.51 12.25 10.78
N ARG A 35 -6.17 12.56 9.52
CA ARG A 35 -5.14 13.58 9.24
C ARG A 35 -5.88 14.84 8.85
N ASP A 36 -5.86 15.84 9.74
CA ASP A 36 -6.46 17.16 9.52
C ASP A 36 -5.85 17.91 8.33
N VAL A 37 -4.70 17.46 7.84
CA VAL A 37 -3.98 18.07 6.74
C VAL A 37 -3.78 17.01 5.66
N GLU A 38 -4.40 17.23 4.50
CA GLU A 38 -3.86 16.73 3.24
C GLU A 38 -2.45 17.30 3.13
N GLU A 39 -1.45 16.59 3.61
CA GLU A 39 -0.08 16.91 3.27
C GLU A 39 0.01 16.61 1.78
N PRO A 40 0.08 17.64 0.90
CA PRO A 40 0.07 17.40 -0.52
C PRO A 40 1.24 16.46 -0.80
N ALA A 41 0.95 15.31 -1.40
CA ALA A 41 1.99 14.41 -1.86
C ALA A 41 2.78 15.21 -2.90
N THR A 42 3.88 15.83 -2.47
CA THR A 42 4.68 16.66 -3.35
C THR A 42 5.17 15.76 -4.48
N LYS A 43 5.32 16.31 -5.68
CA LYS A 43 5.85 15.56 -6.82
C LYS A 43 7.14 14.82 -6.46
N GLU A 44 7.96 15.42 -5.60
CA GLU A 44 9.19 14.83 -5.09
C GLU A 44 8.96 13.70 -4.09
N PHE A 45 7.97 13.80 -3.19
CA PHE A 45 7.57 12.70 -2.32
C PHE A 45 7.08 11.49 -3.12
N VAL A 46 6.19 11.70 -4.09
CA VAL A 46 5.68 10.63 -4.96
C VAL A 46 6.80 10.01 -5.78
N ARG A 47 7.70 10.83 -6.34
CA ARG A 47 8.87 10.36 -7.09
C ARG A 47 9.81 9.54 -6.20
N ALA A 48 10.08 9.98 -4.97
CA ALA A 48 10.92 9.27 -4.02
C ALA A 48 10.31 7.91 -3.65
N GLU A 49 9.01 7.86 -3.38
CA GLU A 49 8.31 6.62 -3.04
C GLU A 49 8.29 5.62 -4.22
N ILE A 50 8.05 6.10 -5.44
CA ILE A 50 8.13 5.28 -6.66
C ILE A 50 9.56 4.76 -6.86
N HIS A 51 10.57 5.59 -6.63
CA HIS A 51 11.96 5.19 -6.76
C HIS A 51 12.35 4.12 -5.74
N ALA A 52 11.91 4.27 -4.48
CA ALA A 52 12.11 3.28 -3.43
C ALA A 52 11.41 1.95 -3.76
N ALA A 53 10.15 2.01 -4.19
CA ALA A 53 9.39 0.83 -4.60
C ALA A 53 10.03 0.10 -5.78
N THR A 54 10.48 0.85 -6.80
CA THR A 54 11.17 0.31 -7.97
C THR A 54 12.49 -0.35 -7.59
N THR A 55 13.26 0.26 -6.69
CA THR A 55 14.54 -0.29 -6.21
C THR A 55 14.33 -1.64 -5.51
N ARG A 56 13.33 -1.74 -4.63
CA ARG A 56 12.98 -2.99 -3.95
C ARG A 56 12.60 -4.09 -4.94
N PHE A 57 11.83 -3.74 -5.96
CA PHE A 57 11.41 -4.69 -6.99
C PHE A 57 12.59 -5.20 -7.83
N ILE A 58 13.51 -4.32 -8.22
CA ILE A 58 14.73 -4.69 -8.96
C ILE A 58 15.59 -5.66 -8.13
N VAL A 59 15.84 -5.35 -6.86
CA VAL A 59 16.65 -6.20 -5.98
C VAL A 59 16.04 -7.59 -5.83
N TRP A 60 14.73 -7.66 -5.60
CA TRP A 60 14.01 -8.94 -5.51
C TRP A 60 14.11 -9.75 -6.81
N THR A 61 13.95 -9.09 -7.96
CA THR A 61 14.04 -9.74 -9.29
C THR A 61 15.43 -10.31 -9.54
N ILE A 62 16.50 -9.54 -9.23
CA ILE A 62 17.88 -10.00 -9.39
C ILE A 62 18.13 -11.22 -8.48
N SER A 63 17.76 -11.13 -7.20
CA SER A 63 17.95 -12.23 -6.24
C SER A 63 17.28 -13.52 -6.72
N THR A 64 16.04 -13.42 -7.22
CA THR A 64 15.29 -14.57 -7.72
C THR A 64 15.93 -15.17 -8.97
N ASN A 65 16.33 -14.34 -9.94
CA ASN A 65 16.99 -14.81 -11.16
C ASN A 65 18.34 -15.46 -10.86
N THR A 66 19.15 -14.89 -9.95
CA THR A 66 20.42 -15.49 -9.53
C THR A 66 20.21 -16.85 -8.86
N ALA A 67 19.20 -16.97 -7.99
CA ALA A 67 18.87 -18.25 -7.35
C ALA A 67 18.45 -19.32 -8.37
N ILE A 68 17.60 -18.96 -9.33
CA ILE A 68 17.15 -19.87 -10.40
C ILE A 68 18.34 -20.32 -11.27
N LEU A 69 19.21 -19.38 -11.67
CA LEU A 69 20.42 -19.71 -12.43
C LEU A 69 21.35 -20.63 -11.64
N GLY A 70 21.55 -20.38 -10.35
CA GLY A 70 22.34 -21.25 -9.48
C GLY A 70 21.79 -22.68 -9.40
N LEU A 71 20.46 -22.81 -9.29
CA LEU A 71 19.78 -24.11 -9.30
C LEU A 71 19.99 -24.84 -10.63
N PHE A 72 19.85 -24.13 -11.76
CA PHE A 72 20.04 -24.71 -13.09
C PHE A 72 21.48 -25.23 -13.29
N VAL A 73 22.47 -24.47 -12.84
CA VAL A 73 23.89 -24.89 -12.88
C VAL A 73 24.14 -26.11 -11.98
N ALA A 74 23.53 -26.17 -10.80
CA ALA A 74 23.66 -27.33 -9.91
C ALA A 74 23.06 -28.61 -10.53
N LEU A 75 21.88 -28.50 -11.14
CA LEU A 75 21.20 -29.62 -11.80
C LEU A 75 21.99 -30.14 -13.02
N THR A 76 22.65 -29.26 -13.78
CA THR A 76 23.43 -29.65 -14.96
C THR A 76 24.81 -30.23 -14.64
N ARG A 77 25.35 -30.02 -13.44
CA ARG A 77 26.63 -30.63 -13.00
C ARG A 77 26.47 -31.95 -12.24
N GLY A 78 25.27 -32.27 -11.77
CA GLY A 78 24.98 -33.45 -10.96
C GLY A 78 24.38 -34.65 -11.72
N GLY A 79 24.21 -34.53 -13.05
CA GLY A 79 23.69 -35.59 -13.93
C GLY A 79 24.74 -36.18 -14.85
#